data_AF-A0A0P7L9L1-F1
#
_entry.id   AF-A0A0P7L9L1-F1
#
_cell.length_a   1.000
_cell.length_b   1.000
_cell.length_c   1.000
_cell.angle_alpha   90.00
_cell.angle_beta   90.00
_cell.angle_gamma   90.00
#
_symmetry.space_group_name_H-M   'P 1'
#
loop_
_entity.id
_entity.type
_entity.pdbx_description
1 polymer ?
#
loop_
_entity_poly.entity_id
_entity_poly.type
_entity_poly.pdbx_seq_one_letter_code
_entity_poly.pdbx_strand_id
1 'polypeptide(L)'
;MGPVERLLSISARLYEHLSTIPHGDDREEFIEKINDLLDERGAIIEELKQFGKSLDGHQLNKHLQELDRGIQERLQKVMTAIKTDMKTLQQSKKNEQQYLNPYSSVRVMDGMYYDGKK
;
A
#
# COMPACT_ATOMS: atom_id res chain seq x y z
N MET A 1 0.17 -22.15 23.93
CA MET A 1 0.99 -21.99 22.70
C MET A 1 2.31 -21.35 23.06
N GLY A 2 3.42 -21.92 22.57
CA GLY A 2 4.75 -21.34 22.72
C GLY A 2 4.96 -20.11 21.82
N PRO A 3 5.99 -19.29 22.07
CA PRO A 3 6.21 -18.04 21.34
C PRO A 3 6.47 -18.26 19.83
N VAL A 4 7.09 -19.39 19.46
CA VAL A 4 7.29 -19.77 18.04
C VAL A 4 5.97 -20.14 17.35
N GLU A 5 5.05 -20.80 18.06
CA GLU A 5 3.72 -21.13 17.53
C GLU A 5 2.88 -19.87 17.36
N ARG A 6 2.98 -18.92 18.30
CA ARG A 6 2.36 -17.59 18.17
C ARG A 6 2.90 -16.85 16.94
N LEU A 7 4.22 -16.85 16.76
CA LEU A 7 4.85 -16.23 15.58
C LEU A 7 4.35 -16.85 14.28
N LEU A 8 4.20 -18.18 14.24
CA LEU A 8 3.67 -18.86 13.07
C LEU A 8 2.21 -18.49 12.81
N SER A 9 1.37 -18.50 13.85
CA SER A 9 -0.04 -18.16 13.75
C SER A 9 -0.24 -16.73 13.24
N ILE A 10 0.47 -15.74 13.80
CA ILE A 10 0.34 -14.35 13.37
C ILE A 10 0.88 -14.14 11.95
N SER A 11 1.96 -14.82 11.58
CA SER A 11 2.52 -14.77 10.22
C SER A 11 1.55 -15.37 9.19
N ALA A 12 0.86 -16.47 9.53
CA ALA A 12 -0.15 -17.06 8.67
C ALA A 12 -1.37 -16.13 8.48
N ARG A 13 -1.85 -15.51 9.57
CA ARG A 13 -2.95 -14.52 9.51
C ARG A 13 -2.59 -13.30 8.68
N LEU A 14 -1.38 -12.77 8.84
CA LEU A 14 -0.87 -11.66 8.02
C LEU A 14 -0.77 -12.07 6.55
N TYR A 15 -0.23 -13.25 6.26
CA TYR A 15 -0.13 -13.76 4.89
C TYR A 15 -1.51 -13.91 4.23
N GLU A 16 -2.49 -14.42 4.97
CA GLU A 16 -3.88 -14.57 4.51
C GLU A 16 -4.54 -13.22 4.27
N HIS A 17 -4.44 -12.28 5.23
CA HIS A 17 -4.99 -10.93 5.09
C HIS A 17 -4.45 -10.23 3.85
N LEU A 18 -3.15 -10.40 3.55
CA LEU A 18 -2.50 -9.86 2.36
C LEU A 18 -2.88 -10.58 1.04
N SER A 19 -3.86 -11.49 1.05
CA SER A 19 -4.24 -12.26 -0.14
C SER A 19 -5.05 -11.49 -1.16
N THR A 20 -5.92 -10.61 -0.68
CA THR A 20 -6.82 -9.84 -1.52
C THR A 20 -6.69 -8.39 -1.14
N ILE A 21 -6.28 -7.55 -2.09
CA ILE A 21 -6.18 -6.10 -1.90
C ILE A 21 -7.55 -5.51 -2.25
N PRO A 22 -8.28 -4.94 -1.28
CA PRO A 22 -9.57 -4.32 -1.57
C PRO A 22 -9.41 -2.98 -2.31
N HIS A 23 -10.50 -2.52 -2.91
CA HIS A 23 -10.60 -1.24 -3.60
C HIS A 23 -11.57 -0.33 -2.85
N GLY A 24 -11.39 0.99 -2.98
CA GLY A 24 -12.30 1.98 -2.39
C GLY A 24 -12.16 2.09 -0.87
N ASP A 25 -13.28 2.24 -0.18
CA ASP A 25 -13.33 2.62 1.25
C ASP A 25 -12.78 1.54 2.19
N ASP A 26 -12.89 0.27 1.82
CA ASP A 26 -12.33 -0.87 2.58
C ASP A 26 -10.79 -0.86 2.64
N ARG A 27 -10.14 0.02 1.87
CA ARG A 27 -8.69 0.11 1.80
C ARG A 27 -8.05 0.69 3.06
N GLU A 28 -8.75 1.56 3.77
CA GLU A 28 -8.27 2.14 5.02
C GLU A 28 -8.21 1.07 6.12
N GLU A 29 -9.33 0.38 6.37
CA GLU A 29 -9.40 -0.74 7.33
C GLU A 29 -8.41 -1.85 6.98
N PHE A 30 -8.23 -2.15 5.69
CA PHE A 30 -7.25 -3.14 5.24
C PHE A 30 -5.82 -2.77 5.65
N ILE A 31 -5.41 -1.50 5.49
CA ILE A 31 -4.08 -1.02 5.84
C ILE A 31 -3.90 -0.96 7.36
N GLU A 32 -4.90 -0.48 8.09
CA GLU A 32 -4.87 -0.50 9.57
C GLU A 32 -4.65 -1.92 10.08
N LYS A 33 -5.38 -2.89 9.52
CA LYS A 33 -5.24 -4.28 9.92
C LYS A 33 -3.86 -4.86 9.59
N ILE A 34 -3.23 -4.44 8.49
CA ILE A 34 -1.83 -4.82 8.20
C ILE A 34 -0.90 -4.30 9.27
N ASN A 35 -1.04 -3.04 9.69
CA ASN A 35 -0.19 -2.44 10.70
C ASN A 35 -0.34 -3.17 12.05
N ASP A 36 -1.57 -3.43 12.49
CA ASP A 36 -1.84 -4.18 13.72
C ASP A 36 -1.15 -5.55 13.73
N LEU A 37 -1.27 -6.30 12.63
CA LEU A 37 -0.68 -7.63 12.48
C LEU A 37 0.85 -7.57 12.43
N LEU A 38 1.43 -6.53 11.82
CA LEU A 38 2.88 -6.31 11.78
C LEU A 38 3.44 -5.94 13.16
N ASP A 39 2.73 -5.11 13.91
CA ASP A 39 3.12 -4.70 15.26
C ASP A 39 3.06 -5.88 16.23
N GLU A 40 1.98 -6.66 16.20
CA GLU A 40 1.85 -7.89 17.01
C GLU A 40 2.96 -8.90 16.66
N ARG A 41 3.23 -9.09 15.37
CA ARG A 41 4.31 -9.96 14.90
C ARG A 41 5.68 -9.45 15.38
N GLY A 42 5.92 -8.14 15.30
CA GLY A 42 7.15 -7.50 15.74
C GLY A 42 7.41 -7.70 17.23
N ALA A 43 6.39 -7.52 18.06
CA ALA A 43 6.48 -7.74 19.51
C ALA A 43 6.89 -9.18 19.86
N ILE A 44 6.33 -10.17 19.17
CA ILE A 44 6.69 -11.59 19.38
C ILE A 44 8.13 -11.88 18.95
N ILE A 45 8.60 -11.26 17.86
CA ILE A 45 9.99 -11.41 17.41
C ILE A 45 10.96 -10.81 18.44
N GLU A 46 10.65 -9.63 18.98
CA GLU A 46 11.47 -9.00 20.02
C GLU A 46 11.49 -9.85 21.30
N GLU A 47 10.35 -10.40 21.71
CA GLU A 47 10.27 -11.36 22.82
C GLU A 47 11.20 -12.57 22.58
N LEU A 48 11.14 -13.19 21.40
CA LEU A 48 11.99 -14.33 21.05
C LEU A 48 13.48 -13.99 21.07
N LYS A 49 13.87 -12.81 20.59
CA LYS A 49 15.26 -12.32 20.64
C LYS A 49 15.74 -12.15 22.07
N GLN A 50 14.92 -11.55 22.94
CA GLN A 50 15.27 -11.33 24.36
C GLN A 50 15.49 -12.64 25.11
N PHE A 51 14.70 -13.67 24.80
CA PHE A 51 14.88 -15.00 25.41
C PHE A 51 16.02 -15.81 24.81
N GLY A 52 16.78 -15.28 23.84
CA GLY A 52 17.89 -15.97 23.19
C GLY A 52 17.47 -17.26 22.46
N LYS A 53 16.19 -17.39 22.12
CA LYS A 53 15.68 -18.58 21.43
C LYS A 53 16.01 -18.48 19.95
N SER A 54 17.08 -19.16 19.52
CA SER A 54 17.28 -19.38 18.09
C SER A 54 16.19 -20.30 17.55
N LEU A 55 15.70 -19.98 16.35
CA LEU A 55 14.80 -20.81 15.57
C LEU A 55 15.56 -21.91 14.81
N ASP A 56 16.90 -21.88 14.82
CA ASP A 56 17.73 -22.88 14.14
C ASP A 56 17.47 -24.28 14.70
N GLY A 57 17.11 -25.22 13.82
CA GLY A 57 16.74 -26.58 14.19
C GLY A 57 15.28 -26.76 14.64
N HIS A 58 14.49 -25.69 14.75
CA HIS A 58 13.07 -25.80 15.08
C HIS A 58 12.26 -26.31 13.87
N GLN A 59 11.37 -27.30 14.07
CA GLN A 59 10.57 -27.91 13.00
C GLN A 59 9.74 -26.91 12.19
N LEU A 60 9.33 -25.79 12.82
CA LEU A 60 8.53 -24.73 12.18
C LEU A 60 9.38 -23.67 11.45
N ASN A 61 10.71 -23.70 11.57
CA ASN A 61 11.58 -22.65 11.02
C ASN A 61 11.44 -22.51 9.51
N LYS A 62 11.42 -23.64 8.79
CA LYS A 62 11.25 -23.65 7.33
C LYS A 62 9.91 -23.01 6.92
N HIS A 63 8.84 -23.32 7.63
CA HIS A 63 7.52 -22.79 7.32
C HIS A 63 7.42 -21.29 7.63
N LEU A 64 8.05 -20.82 8.71
CA LEU A 64 8.20 -19.40 9.02
C LEU A 64 8.96 -18.65 7.92
N GLN A 65 10.07 -19.21 7.42
CA GLN A 65 10.83 -18.61 6.32
C GLN A 65 10.01 -18.51 5.03
N GLU A 66 9.22 -19.55 4.71
CA GLU A 66 8.32 -19.55 3.55
C GLU A 66 7.24 -18.47 3.67
N LEU A 67 6.61 -18.35 4.85
CA LEU A 67 5.63 -17.31 5.14
C LEU A 67 6.25 -15.92 5.05
N ASP A 68 7.43 -15.70 5.64
CA ASP A 68 8.12 -14.41 5.61
C ASP A 68 8.41 -13.93 4.21
N ARG A 69 8.95 -14.81 3.34
CA ARG A 69 9.16 -14.49 1.93
C ARG A 69 7.85 -14.11 1.25
N GLY A 70 6.80 -14.90 1.49
CA GLY A 70 5.48 -14.66 0.93
C GLY A 70 4.83 -13.35 1.40
N ILE A 71 4.99 -13.00 2.67
CA ILE A 71 4.52 -11.74 3.27
C ILE A 71 5.25 -10.57 2.60
N GLN A 72 6.57 -10.63 2.46
CA GLN A 72 7.36 -9.58 1.80
C GLN A 72 6.90 -9.34 0.36
N GLU A 73 6.72 -10.40 -0.42
CA GLU A 73 6.22 -10.30 -1.80
C GLU A 73 4.84 -9.65 -1.87
N ARG A 74 3.92 -9.99 -0.96
CA ARG A 74 2.56 -9.43 -0.94
C ARG A 74 2.56 -7.98 -0.45
N LEU A 75 3.35 -7.63 0.56
CA LEU A 75 3.51 -6.24 1.00
C LEU A 75 4.04 -5.35 -0.13
N GLN A 76 4.95 -5.86 -0.96
CA GLN A 76 5.43 -5.13 -2.13
C GLN A 76 4.31 -4.88 -3.15
N LYS A 77 3.40 -5.84 -3.35
CA LYS A 77 2.21 -5.66 -4.20
C LYS A 77 1.26 -4.62 -3.61
N VAL A 78 0.99 -4.67 -2.30
CA VAL A 78 0.18 -3.67 -1.59
C VAL A 78 0.77 -2.28 -1.79
N MET A 79 2.08 -2.10 -1.52
CA MET A 79 2.76 -0.82 -1.69
C MET A 79 2.67 -0.31 -3.13
N THR A 80 2.81 -1.21 -4.11
CA THR A 80 2.70 -0.85 -5.53
C THR A 80 1.30 -0.37 -5.88
N ALA A 81 0.27 -1.07 -5.39
CA ALA A 81 -1.12 -0.68 -5.59
C ALA A 81 -1.42 0.69 -4.96
N ILE A 82 -0.94 0.96 -3.74
CA ILE A 82 -1.13 2.26 -3.08
C ILE A 82 -0.45 3.39 -3.89
N LYS A 83 0.77 3.14 -4.40
CA LYS A 83 1.47 4.12 -5.26
C LYS A 83 0.71 4.41 -6.56
N THR A 84 0.08 3.39 -7.15
CA THR A 84 -0.74 3.56 -8.35
C THR A 84 -1.94 4.45 -8.06
N ASP A 85 -2.67 4.19 -6.98
CA ASP A 85 -3.82 5.00 -6.57
C ASP A 85 -3.43 6.47 -6.38
N MET A 86 -2.33 6.75 -5.67
CA MET A 86 -1.83 8.12 -5.50
C MET A 86 -1.56 8.81 -6.85
N LYS A 87 -0.97 8.11 -7.81
CA LYS A 87 -0.73 8.66 -9.16
C LYS A 87 -2.03 8.95 -9.90
N THR A 88 -3.01 8.04 -9.82
CA THR A 88 -4.31 8.23 -10.49
C THR A 88 -5.08 9.41 -9.90
N LEU A 89 -5.05 9.60 -8.57
CA LEU A 89 -5.65 10.76 -7.88
C LEU A 89 -4.99 12.08 -8.27
N GLN A 90 -3.68 12.09 -8.49
CA GLN A 90 -2.97 13.29 -8.98
C GLN A 90 -3.33 13.62 -10.43
N GLN A 91 -3.45 12.58 -11.28
CA GLN A 91 -3.83 12.74 -12.68
C GLN A 91 -5.28 13.21 -12.84
N SER A 92 -6.23 12.65 -12.07
CA SER A 92 -7.62 13.08 -12.10
C SER A 92 -7.77 14.55 -11.73
N LYS A 93 -7.10 15.01 -10.66
CA LYS A 93 -7.07 16.42 -10.26
C LYS A 93 -6.51 17.34 -11.36
N LYS A 94 -5.44 16.92 -12.05
CA LYS A 94 -4.86 17.67 -13.17
C LYS A 94 -5.82 17.77 -14.35
N ASN A 95 -6.49 16.67 -14.68
CA ASN A 95 -7.44 16.61 -15.78
C ASN A 95 -8.68 17.47 -15.47
N GLU A 96 -9.24 17.40 -14.26
CA GLU A 96 -10.36 18.25 -13.83
C GLU A 96 -10.02 19.75 -13.96
N GLN A 97 -8.82 20.17 -13.55
CA GLN A 97 -8.36 21.54 -13.73
C GLN A 97 -8.24 21.96 -15.20
N GLN A 98 -7.84 21.03 -16.08
CA GLN A 98 -7.73 21.28 -17.52
C GLN A 98 -9.12 21.37 -18.19
N TYR A 99 -10.10 20.59 -17.74
CA TYR A 99 -11.48 20.66 -18.22
C TYR A 99 -12.25 21.88 -17.71
N LEU A 100 -11.93 22.38 -16.51
CA LEU A 100 -12.52 23.61 -15.97
C LEU A 100 -11.96 24.89 -16.63
N ASN A 101 -10.86 24.79 -17.39
CA ASN A 101 -10.28 25.93 -18.07
C ASN A 101 -9.95 25.68 -19.56
N PRO A 102 -10.95 25.36 -20.42
CA PRO A 102 -10.73 25.06 -21.84
C PRO A 102 -10.19 26.24 -22.65
N TYR A 103 -10.25 27.46 -22.09
CA TYR A 103 -9.87 28.71 -22.75
C TYR A 103 -8.63 29.38 -22.12
N SER A 104 -7.92 28.72 -21.19
CA SER A 104 -6.70 29.30 -20.60
C SER A 104 -5.61 29.59 -21.63
N SER A 105 -5.58 28.82 -22.73
CA SER A 105 -4.66 29.02 -23.86
C SER A 105 -5.14 30.09 -24.84
N VAL A 106 -6.38 30.59 -24.70
CA VAL A 106 -6.93 31.70 -25.47
C VAL A 106 -6.80 32.99 -24.66
N ARG A 107 -5.57 33.32 -24.24
CA ARG A 107 -5.25 34.68 -23.79
C ARG A 107 -4.41 35.38 -24.87
N VAL A 108 -5.11 36.33 -25.52
CA VAL A 108 -4.64 37.49 -26.30
C VAL A 108 -3.80 37.22 -27.55
N MET A 109 -4.49 36.98 -28.68
CA MET A 109 -4.10 37.59 -29.95
C MET A 109 -4.92 38.88 -30.08
N ASP A 110 -4.19 39.99 -30.19
CA ASP A 110 -4.66 41.37 -30.16
C ASP A 110 -5.93 41.58 -31.00
N GLY A 111 -6.98 42.10 -30.37
CA GLY A 111 -8.30 42.30 -30.96
C GLY A 111 -8.30 43.49 -31.92
N MET A 112 -7.73 43.32 -33.11
CA MET A 112 -7.85 44.33 -34.17
C MET A 112 -9.19 44.15 -34.91
N TYR A 113 -10.19 44.93 -34.52
CA TYR A 113 -11.42 45.11 -35.29
C TYR A 113 -11.07 45.87 -36.59
N TYR A 114 -11.23 45.21 -37.73
CA TYR A 114 -11.28 45.88 -39.02
C TYR A 114 -12.67 46.51 -39.18
N ASP A 115 -12.80 47.81 -38.92
CA ASP A 115 -13.94 48.57 -39.44
C ASP A 115 -13.65 48.93 -40.90
N GLY A 116 -14.27 48.17 -41.80
CA GLY A 116 -14.24 48.40 -43.23
C GLY A 116 -15.58 48.98 -43.71
N LYS A 117 -15.47 50.15 -44.36
CA LYS A 117 -16.41 50.84 -45.28
C LYS A 117 -17.37 51.81 -44.58
N LYS A 118 -17.37 53.10 -44.94
CA LYS A 118 -17.55 53.69 -46.28
C LYS A 118 -16.86 55.05 -46.44
#